data_AF-A0A523IBS2-F1
#
_entry.id   AF-A0A523IBS2-F1
#
_cell.length_a   1.000
_cell.length_b   1.000
_cell.length_c   1.000
_cell.angle_alpha   90.00
_cell.angle_beta   90.00
_cell.angle_gamma   90.00
#
_symmetry.space_group_name_H-M   'P 1'
#
loop_
_entity.id
_entity.type
_entity.pdbx_description
1 polymer ?
#
loop_
_entity_poly.entity_id
_entity_poly.type
_entity_poly.pdbx_seq_one_letter_code
_entity_poly.pdbx_strand_id
1 'polypeptide(L)'
;MFKKGHILISMREIHTIAIVDPEHEKITWALTGMWAYQHEPRLLENGNLLLFDNRGNNGKSKVIEVNPLTQEVVWSYKGEPGSALFSKKASSNDRLPNGNTLIIESNNGRALEVTPAGEIVWEFYNPKRAGKDDALIAAIWDVIRLDPGKLDWLAL
;
A
#
# COMPACT_ATOMS: atom_id res chain seq x y z
N MET A 1 8.43 -18.22 9.51
CA MET A 1 8.15 -17.73 8.15
C MET A 1 9.02 -16.51 7.87
N PHE A 2 8.80 -15.41 8.58
CA PHE A 2 9.69 -14.24 8.55
C PHE A 2 10.90 -14.47 9.46
N LYS A 3 12.10 -14.21 8.95
CA LYS A 3 13.34 -14.25 9.70
C LYS A 3 14.16 -13.01 9.34
N LYS A 4 14.93 -12.50 10.30
CA LYS A 4 15.89 -11.41 10.05
C LYS A 4 16.84 -11.82 8.92
N GLY A 5 17.07 -10.93 7.95
CA GLY A 5 17.90 -11.19 6.77
C GLY A 5 17.12 -11.74 5.57
N HIS A 6 15.91 -12.25 5.74
CA HIS A 6 15.05 -12.60 4.61
C HIS A 6 14.42 -11.35 4.00
N ILE A 7 14.13 -11.40 2.70
CA ILE A 7 13.63 -10.28 1.91
C ILE A 7 12.20 -10.57 1.47
N LEU A 8 11.29 -9.61 1.72
CA LEU A 8 9.93 -9.61 1.18
C LEU A 8 9.94 -9.01 -0.23
N ILE A 9 9.42 -9.74 -1.22
CA ILE A 9 9.39 -9.30 -2.61
C ILE A 9 7.98 -9.27 -3.17
N SER A 10 7.71 -8.28 -4.02
CA SER A 10 6.50 -8.23 -4.86
C SER A 10 6.83 -8.56 -6.30
N MET A 11 6.23 -9.63 -6.82
CA MET A 11 6.30 -10.04 -8.21
C MET A 11 4.98 -9.71 -8.89
N ARG A 12 4.89 -8.48 -9.39
CA ARG A 12 3.67 -7.87 -9.94
C ARG A 12 2.99 -8.71 -11.03
N GLU A 13 3.76 -9.14 -12.03
CA GLU A 13 3.21 -9.77 -13.25
C GLU A 13 2.59 -11.15 -13.00
N ILE A 14 3.09 -11.87 -12.00
CA ILE A 14 2.58 -13.19 -11.60
C ILE A 14 1.71 -13.12 -10.32
N HIS A 15 1.42 -11.90 -9.86
CA HIS A 15 0.56 -11.63 -8.71
C HIS A 15 1.02 -12.31 -7.41
N THR A 16 2.33 -12.39 -7.20
CA THR A 16 2.91 -13.16 -6.09
C THR A 16 3.66 -12.27 -5.12
N ILE A 17 3.44 -12.46 -3.83
CA ILE A 17 4.32 -11.98 -2.76
C ILE A 17 5.13 -13.17 -2.27
N ALA A 18 6.43 -13.00 -2.05
CA ALA A 18 7.29 -14.07 -1.57
C ALA A 18 8.31 -13.57 -0.54
N ILE A 19 8.81 -14.51 0.27
CA ILE A 19 9.94 -14.30 1.17
C ILE A 19 11.13 -15.10 0.63
N VAL A 20 12.21 -14.39 0.34
CA VAL A 20 13.46 -14.98 -0.13
C VAL A 20 14.46 -15.02 1.03
N ASP A 21 15.08 -16.19 1.21
CA ASP A 21 16.31 -16.35 1.97
C ASP A 21 17.48 -16.19 0.98
N PRO A 22 18.17 -15.03 0.99
CA PRO A 22 19.24 -14.76 0.04
C PRO A 22 20.52 -15.53 0.35
N GLU A 23 20.73 -16.00 1.59
CA GLU A 23 21.93 -16.75 1.98
C GLU A 23 21.90 -18.17 1.40
N HIS A 24 20.72 -18.79 1.40
CA HIS A 24 20.53 -20.15 0.88
C HIS A 24 19.88 -20.19 -0.51
N GLU A 25 19.66 -19.04 -1.14
CA GLU A 25 19.03 -18.87 -2.45
C GLU A 25 17.67 -19.57 -2.59
N LYS A 26 16.82 -19.45 -1.56
CA LYS A 26 15.53 -20.16 -1.49
C LYS A 26 14.35 -19.22 -1.30
N ILE A 27 13.25 -19.54 -1.96
CA ILE A 27 11.93 -19.02 -1.59
C ILE A 27 11.45 -19.82 -0.38
N THR A 28 11.32 -19.16 0.77
CA THR A 28 10.89 -19.81 2.03
C THR A 28 9.39 -19.74 2.25
N TRP A 29 8.71 -18.86 1.52
CA TRP A 29 7.26 -18.73 1.48
C TRP A 29 6.85 -17.93 0.25
N ALA A 30 5.69 -18.24 -0.31
CA ALA A 30 5.05 -17.45 -1.35
C ALA A 30 3.53 -17.58 -1.27
N LEU A 31 2.82 -16.52 -1.68
CA LEU A 31 1.37 -16.52 -1.80
C LEU A 31 0.95 -15.77 -3.08
N THR A 32 -0.06 -16.32 -3.76
CA THR A 32 -0.65 -15.79 -4.99
C THR A 32 -2.16 -16.03 -4.98
N GLY A 33 -2.90 -15.33 -5.84
CA GLY A 33 -4.34 -15.53 -6.07
C GLY A 33 -5.29 -14.68 -5.21
N MET A 34 -4.81 -14.01 -4.16
CA MET A 34 -5.64 -13.14 -3.30
C MET A 34 -5.73 -11.68 -3.76
N TRP A 35 -4.84 -11.28 -4.67
CA TRP A 35 -4.65 -9.92 -5.18
C TRP A 35 -4.22 -9.98 -6.64
N ALA A 36 -4.23 -8.84 -7.34
CA ALA A 36 -3.75 -8.75 -8.72
C ALA A 36 -2.98 -7.45 -8.97
N TYR A 37 -1.81 -7.61 -9.60
CA TYR A 37 -0.87 -6.52 -9.93
C TYR A 37 -0.49 -5.65 -8.73
N GLN A 38 -0.35 -6.27 -7.57
CA GLN A 38 -0.12 -5.64 -6.28
C GLN A 38 1.20 -4.89 -6.17
N HIS A 39 1.22 -3.90 -5.28
CA HIS A 39 2.36 -3.07 -4.95
C HIS A 39 2.52 -2.91 -3.43
N GLU A 40 3.73 -2.52 -3.03
CA GLU A 40 4.11 -2.14 -1.66
C GLU A 40 3.66 -3.13 -0.57
N PRO A 41 4.15 -4.38 -0.59
CA PRO A 41 3.93 -5.30 0.52
C PRO A 41 4.77 -4.84 1.73
N ARG A 42 4.15 -4.76 2.90
CA ARG A 42 4.79 -4.46 4.18
C ARG A 42 4.45 -5.52 5.21
N LEU A 43 5.47 -6.02 5.90
CA LEU A 43 5.27 -6.83 7.09
C LEU A 43 5.03 -5.90 8.28
N LEU A 44 3.90 -6.07 8.94
CA LEU A 44 3.54 -5.31 10.14
C LEU A 44 4.10 -5.98 11.40
N GLU A 45 4.18 -5.22 12.50
CA GLU A 45 4.69 -5.71 13.79
C GLU A 45 3.91 -6.91 14.34
N ASN A 46 2.60 -6.98 14.05
CA ASN A 46 1.74 -8.10 14.42
C ASN A 46 1.94 -9.35 13.55
N GLY A 47 2.83 -9.30 12.55
CA GLY A 47 3.12 -10.38 11.62
C GLY A 47 2.18 -10.46 10.41
N ASN A 48 1.21 -9.56 10.29
CA ASN A 48 0.35 -9.48 9.11
C ASN A 48 1.06 -8.81 7.93
N LEU A 49 0.56 -9.08 6.74
CA LEU A 49 0.99 -8.48 5.50
C LEU A 49 0.01 -7.38 5.07
N LEU A 50 0.46 -6.13 4.99
CA LEU A 50 -0.27 -5.03 4.36
C LEU A 50 0.20 -4.88 2.92
N LEU A 51 -0.72 -4.68 1.96
CA LEU A 51 -0.34 -4.42 0.58
C LEU A 51 -1.42 -3.63 -0.18
N PHE A 52 -0.98 -2.97 -1.26
CA PHE A 52 -1.87 -2.31 -2.19
C PHE A 52 -2.22 -3.27 -3.33
N ASP A 53 -3.47 -3.71 -3.38
CA ASP A 53 -4.00 -4.56 -4.44
C ASP A 53 -4.63 -3.69 -5.53
N ASN A 54 -3.94 -3.54 -6.66
CA ASN A 54 -4.38 -2.62 -7.70
C ASN A 54 -5.63 -3.09 -8.43
N ARG A 55 -5.85 -4.40 -8.59
CA ARG A 55 -6.91 -4.92 -9.48
C ARG A 55 -7.65 -6.15 -8.97
N GLY A 56 -7.28 -6.73 -7.83
CA GLY A 56 -7.89 -7.95 -7.29
C GLY A 56 -9.30 -7.75 -6.72
N ASN A 57 -9.87 -6.53 -6.78
CA ASN A 57 -11.26 -6.24 -6.43
C ASN A 57 -12.12 -6.03 -7.69
N ASN A 58 -12.29 -7.06 -8.52
CA ASN A 58 -13.02 -6.98 -9.80
C ASN A 58 -12.50 -5.84 -10.71
N GLY A 59 -11.18 -5.71 -10.81
CA GLY A 59 -10.51 -4.65 -11.58
C GLY A 59 -10.35 -3.32 -10.84
N LYS A 60 -10.97 -3.15 -9.66
CA LYS A 60 -10.77 -1.98 -8.77
C LYS A 60 -9.61 -2.21 -7.80
N SER A 61 -9.15 -1.13 -7.18
CA SER A 61 -8.10 -1.21 -6.16
C SER A 61 -8.66 -1.38 -4.75
N LYS A 62 -7.83 -1.91 -3.86
CA LYS A 62 -8.05 -1.93 -2.41
C LYS A 62 -6.69 -2.01 -1.70
N VAL A 63 -6.61 -1.53 -0.47
CA VAL A 63 -5.54 -1.94 0.45
C VAL A 63 -6.08 -3.08 1.28
N ILE A 64 -5.26 -4.11 1.51
CA ILE A 64 -5.63 -5.25 2.35
C ILE A 64 -4.55 -5.55 3.37
N GLU A 65 -4.99 -5.94 4.55
CA GLU A 65 -4.15 -6.57 5.58
C GLU A 65 -4.54 -8.04 5.65
N VAL A 66 -3.57 -8.93 5.50
CA VAL A 66 -3.77 -10.37 5.43
C VAL A 66 -2.92 -11.06 6.49
N ASN A 67 -3.50 -12.01 7.21
CA ASN A 67 -2.73 -12.95 7.99
C ASN A 67 -2.07 -13.97 7.03
N PRO A 68 -0.74 -13.98 6.89
CA PRO A 68 -0.06 -14.79 5.86
C PRO A 68 -0.08 -16.31 6.16
N LEU A 69 -0.47 -16.72 7.36
CA LEU A 69 -0.59 -18.13 7.76
C LEU A 69 -1.99 -18.67 7.47
N THR A 70 -3.02 -17.93 7.88
CA THR A 70 -4.43 -18.36 7.72
C THR A 70 -5.03 -17.91 6.39
N GLN A 71 -4.38 -16.98 5.69
CA GLN A 71 -4.88 -16.33 4.48
C GLN A 71 -6.18 -15.54 4.70
N GLU A 72 -6.46 -15.18 5.95
CA GLU A 72 -7.60 -14.35 6.30
C GLU A 72 -7.29 -12.88 5.99
N VAL A 73 -8.21 -12.20 5.31
CA VAL A 73 -8.18 -10.74 5.15
C VAL A 73 -8.77 -10.12 6.42
N VAL A 74 -7.91 -9.59 7.29
CA VAL A 74 -8.31 -9.06 8.60
C VAL A 74 -8.70 -7.57 8.55
N TRP A 75 -8.28 -6.87 7.50
CA TRP A 75 -8.69 -5.50 7.23
C TRP A 75 -8.65 -5.20 5.73
N SER A 76 -9.52 -4.32 5.26
CA SER A 76 -9.46 -3.82 3.89
C SER A 76 -10.03 -2.42 3.75
N TYR A 77 -9.48 -1.64 2.83
CA TYR A 77 -10.01 -0.33 2.45
C TYR A 77 -10.16 -0.24 0.93
N LYS A 78 -11.36 0.16 0.48
CA LYS A 78 -11.74 0.23 -0.94
C LYS A 78 -12.09 1.65 -1.40
N GLY A 79 -11.98 2.64 -0.51
CA GLY A 79 -12.56 3.97 -0.71
C GLY A 79 -14.05 4.03 -0.42
N GLU A 80 -14.58 5.25 -0.42
CA GLU A 80 -16.00 5.55 -0.19
C GLU A 80 -16.79 5.57 -1.52
N PRO A 81 -18.12 5.43 -1.50
CA PRO A 81 -18.96 5.72 -2.66
C PRO A 81 -18.64 7.10 -3.26
N GLY A 82 -18.39 7.16 -4.57
CA GLY A 82 -18.01 8.40 -5.26
C GLY A 82 -16.51 8.77 -5.17
N SER A 83 -15.73 8.14 -4.29
CA SER A 83 -14.27 8.32 -4.21
C SER A 83 -13.53 6.98 -4.03
N ALA A 84 -14.08 5.94 -4.66
CA ALA A 84 -13.55 4.58 -4.61
C ALA A 84 -12.09 4.54 -5.06
N LEU A 85 -11.30 3.76 -4.34
CA LEU A 85 -9.87 3.66 -4.56
C LEU A 85 -9.58 2.97 -5.90
N PHE A 86 -8.78 3.62 -6.74
CA PHE A 86 -8.33 3.11 -8.01
C PHE A 86 -6.96 3.65 -8.40
N SER A 87 -6.01 2.72 -8.57
CA SER A 87 -4.79 2.97 -9.31
C SER A 87 -4.47 1.76 -10.17
N LYS A 88 -4.33 1.97 -11.48
CA LYS A 88 -4.06 0.91 -12.46
C LYS A 88 -2.72 0.21 -12.25
N LYS A 89 -1.73 0.92 -11.67
CA LYS A 89 -0.36 0.48 -11.35
C LYS A 89 0.25 1.35 -10.23
N ALA A 90 1.42 0.95 -9.72
CA ALA A 90 2.10 1.63 -8.61
C ALA A 90 1.18 1.76 -7.39
N SER A 91 1.33 2.80 -6.58
CA SER A 91 0.69 3.02 -5.28
C SER A 91 1.46 2.42 -4.12
N SER A 92 1.29 3.05 -2.97
CA SER A 92 1.98 2.75 -1.72
C SER A 92 0.96 2.76 -0.58
N ASN A 93 1.33 2.11 0.51
CA ASN A 93 0.56 2.06 1.73
C ASN A 93 1.53 1.97 2.91
N ASP A 94 1.18 2.54 4.05
CA ASP A 94 1.95 2.41 5.28
C ASP A 94 1.05 2.48 6.51
N ARG A 95 1.24 1.55 7.46
CA ARG A 95 0.53 1.58 8.75
C ARG A 95 1.30 2.50 9.68
N LEU A 96 0.68 3.60 10.06
CA LEU A 96 1.27 4.62 10.92
C LEU A 96 1.22 4.20 12.40
N PRO A 97 2.08 4.78 13.28
CA PRO A 97 2.13 4.44 14.71
C PRO A 97 0.81 4.68 15.47
N ASN A 98 -0.03 5.60 14.99
CA ASN A 98 -1.36 5.87 15.57
C ASN A 98 -2.43 4.83 15.14
N GLY A 99 -2.05 3.82 14.34
CA GLY A 99 -2.95 2.80 13.81
C GLY A 99 -3.61 3.18 12.49
N ASN A 100 -3.51 4.42 12.03
CA ASN A 100 -4.06 4.83 10.74
C ASN A 100 -3.24 4.24 9.58
N THR A 101 -3.82 4.19 8.39
CA THR A 101 -3.10 3.80 7.17
C THR A 101 -2.93 5.03 6.28
N LEU A 102 -1.69 5.37 5.94
CA LEU A 102 -1.38 6.28 4.85
C LEU A 102 -1.44 5.52 3.53
N ILE A 103 -2.20 6.01 2.56
CA ILE A 103 -2.44 5.36 1.27
C ILE A 103 -2.11 6.37 0.16
N ILE A 104 -1.38 5.92 -0.86
CA ILE A 104 -1.04 6.73 -2.03
C ILE A 104 -1.74 6.12 -3.23
N GLU A 105 -2.74 6.80 -3.77
CA GLU A 105 -3.46 6.41 -4.99
C GLU A 105 -2.77 7.04 -6.21
N SER A 106 -1.69 6.40 -6.68
CA SER A 106 -0.73 7.05 -7.58
C SER A 106 -1.34 7.61 -8.86
N ASN A 107 -2.22 6.87 -9.54
CA ASN A 107 -2.79 7.33 -10.81
C ASN A 107 -3.80 8.47 -10.67
N ASN A 108 -4.41 8.65 -9.50
CA ASN A 108 -5.31 9.76 -9.22
C ASN A 108 -4.63 10.92 -8.49
N GLY A 109 -3.30 10.87 -8.33
CA GLY A 109 -2.53 11.93 -7.69
C GLY A 109 -3.06 12.28 -6.30
N ARG A 110 -3.56 11.29 -5.56
CA ARG A 110 -4.18 11.44 -4.25
C ARG A 110 -3.37 10.70 -3.19
N ALA A 111 -3.18 11.31 -2.05
CA ALA A 111 -2.71 10.66 -0.83
C ALA A 111 -3.75 10.88 0.26
N LEU A 112 -3.99 9.87 1.08
CA LEU A 112 -5.01 9.92 2.12
C LEU A 112 -4.57 9.12 3.35
N GLU A 113 -4.93 9.60 4.53
CA GLU A 113 -4.79 8.88 5.79
C GLU A 113 -6.16 8.42 6.26
N VAL A 114 -6.29 7.13 6.53
CA VAL A 114 -7.55 6.51 6.97
C VAL A 114 -7.43 5.89 8.34
N THR A 115 -8.47 6.00 9.16
CA THR A 115 -8.57 5.31 10.45
C THR A 115 -8.71 3.78 10.24
N PRO A 116 -8.51 2.96 11.29
CA PRO A 116 -8.86 1.53 11.22
C PRO A 116 -10.31 1.27 10.81
N ALA A 117 -11.23 2.18 11.13
CA ALA A 117 -12.64 2.12 10.72
C ALA A 117 -12.88 2.51 9.25
N GLY A 118 -11.86 3.03 8.57
CA GLY A 118 -11.94 3.45 7.16
C GLY A 118 -12.27 4.93 6.95
N GLU A 119 -12.37 5.72 8.02
CA GLU A 119 -12.67 7.15 7.91
C GLU A 119 -11.44 7.93 7.43
N ILE A 120 -11.60 8.81 6.44
CA ILE A 120 -10.52 9.67 5.96
C ILE A 120 -10.32 10.82 6.95
N VAL A 121 -9.12 10.92 7.53
CA VAL A 121 -8.75 11.99 8.50
C VAL A 121 -7.79 13.02 7.94
N TRP A 122 -7.16 12.72 6.82
CA TRP A 122 -6.33 13.66 6.08
C TRP A 122 -6.31 13.28 4.60
N GLU A 123 -6.21 14.27 3.73
CA GLU A 123 -6.19 14.06 2.30
C GLU A 123 -5.40 15.15 1.57
N PHE A 124 -4.72 14.74 0.51
CA PHE A 124 -4.02 15.62 -0.41
C PHE A 124 -4.27 15.19 -1.85
N TYR A 125 -4.53 16.16 -2.71
CA TYR A 125 -4.53 15.99 -4.15
C TYR A 125 -3.41 16.82 -4.76
N ASN A 126 -2.65 16.22 -5.66
CA ASN A 126 -1.67 16.94 -6.46
C ASN A 126 -2.41 18.04 -7.23
N PRO A 127 -2.03 19.32 -7.11
CA PRO A 127 -2.74 20.41 -7.80
C PRO A 127 -2.37 20.53 -9.28
N LYS A 128 -1.31 19.84 -9.74
CA LYS A 128 -0.85 19.94 -11.12
C LYS A 128 -1.77 19.17 -12.06
N ARG A 129 -2.22 19.86 -13.11
CA ARG A 129 -3.06 19.33 -14.19
C ARG A 129 -2.35 19.46 -15.54
N ALA A 130 -2.72 18.59 -16.48
CA ALA A 130 -2.18 18.58 -17.83
C ALA A 130 -3.19 17.98 -18.83
N GLY A 131 -2.84 18.01 -20.12
CA GLY A 131 -3.67 17.49 -21.19
C GLY A 131 -4.75 18.47 -21.65
N LYS A 132 -5.57 18.04 -22.60
CA LYS A 132 -6.71 18.84 -23.07
C LYS A 132 -7.71 18.99 -21.92
N ASP A 133 -8.15 20.22 -21.67
CA ASP A 133 -9.14 20.56 -20.64
C ASP A 133 -8.76 20.06 -19.22
N ASP A 134 -7.46 20.03 -18.89
CA ASP A 134 -6.92 19.60 -17.59
C ASP A 134 -7.30 18.15 -17.17
N ALA A 135 -7.59 17.29 -18.15
CA ALA A 135 -8.06 15.93 -17.93
C ALA A 135 -7.04 14.98 -17.27
N LEU A 136 -5.75 15.33 -17.23
CA LEU A 136 -4.70 14.53 -16.59
C LEU A 136 -4.29 15.13 -15.26
N ILE A 137 -4.18 14.28 -14.24
CA ILE A 137 -3.60 14.63 -12.94
C ILE A 137 -2.18 14.10 -12.83
N ALA A 138 -1.28 14.90 -12.26
CA ALA A 138 0.08 14.46 -12.01
C ALA A 138 0.10 13.37 -10.93
N ALA A 139 0.74 12.24 -11.24
CA ALA A 139 0.83 11.10 -10.33
C ALA A 139 1.61 11.44 -9.05
N ILE A 140 1.24 10.81 -7.96
CA ILE A 140 2.03 10.78 -6.72
C ILE A 140 2.65 9.38 -6.60
N TRP A 141 3.97 9.30 -6.57
CA TRP A 141 4.65 8.00 -6.51
C TRP A 141 4.77 7.48 -5.09
N ASP A 142 5.11 8.36 -4.15
CA ASP A 142 5.26 8.00 -2.75
C ASP A 142 5.03 9.22 -1.86
N VAL A 143 4.61 8.97 -0.62
CA VAL A 143 4.45 9.95 0.45
C VAL A 143 4.83 9.24 1.75
N ILE A 144 5.72 9.86 2.51
CA ILE A 144 6.12 9.36 3.83
C ILE A 144 5.67 10.34 4.91
N ARG A 145 5.23 9.81 6.05
CA ARG A 145 5.00 10.62 7.24
C ARG A 145 6.29 10.70 8.03
N LEU A 146 6.84 11.89 8.15
CA LEU A 146 7.99 12.14 9.00
C LEU A 146 7.53 12.48 10.42
N ASP A 147 8.24 11.93 11.40
CA ASP A 147 8.10 12.30 12.81
C ASP A 147 8.95 13.56 13.06
N PRO A 148 8.33 14.72 13.40
CA PRO A 148 9.08 15.94 13.68
C PRO A 148 10.09 15.77 14.81
N GLY A 149 9.82 14.88 15.79
CA GLY A 149 10.74 14.60 16.89
C GLY A 149 12.03 13.88 16.47
N LYS A 150 12.10 13.42 15.22
CA LYS A 150 13.31 12.82 14.61
C LYS A 150 14.03 13.77 13.66
N LEU A 151 13.54 15.00 13.53
CA LEU A 151 14.09 16.01 12.62
C LEU A 151 14.60 17.20 13.43
N ASP A 152 15.84 17.11 13.88
CA ASP A 152 16.50 18.13 14.72
C ASP A 152 16.52 19.54 14.07
N TRP A 153 16.37 19.61 12.74
CA TRP A 153 16.34 20.86 11.96
C TRP A 153 14.94 21.40 11.68
N LEU A 154 13.89 20.67 12.06
CA LEU A 154 12.48 20.98 11.79
C LEU A 154 11.71 21.33 13.08
N ALA A 155 12.39 21.32 14.22
CA ALA A 155 11.86 21.85 15.47
C ALA A 155 11.62 23.37 15.34
N LEU A 156 10.38 23.74 15.02
CA LEU A 156 9.84 25.09 15.18
C LEU A 156 9.54 25.37 16.65
#